data_AF-A0A2Z2HBJ3-F1
#
_entry.id   AF-A0A2Z2HBJ3-F1
#
_cell.length_a   1.000
_cell.length_b   1.000
_cell.length_c   1.000
_cell.angle_alpha   90.00
_cell.angle_beta   90.00
_cell.angle_gamma   90.00
#
_symmetry.space_group_name_H-M   'P 1'
#
loop_
_entity.id
_entity.type
_entity.pdbx_description
1 polymer ?
#
loop_
_entity_poly.entity_id
_entity_poly.type
_entity_poly.pdbx_seq_one_letter_code
_entity_poly.pdbx_strand_id
1 'polypeptide(L)' 'MGFDGWHVSHGTRHTIATALKEMGYPGEWIEMQLSHKLPCIQGVYTHAEHMAPEQRPATMQAWADSLFLNQVT' A
#
# COMPACT_ATOMS: atom_id res chain seq x y z
N MET A 1 5.81 6.41 -12.65
CA MET A 1 7.10 5.82 -13.12
C MET A 1 8.22 6.50 -12.38
N GLY A 2 9.28 5.79 -12.01
CA GLY A 2 10.25 6.17 -10.97
C GLY A 2 11.29 7.23 -11.37
N PHE A 3 12.58 6.94 -11.16
CA PHE A 3 13.69 7.87 -11.44
C PHE A 3 13.87 8.02 -12.95
N ASP A 4 13.84 9.26 -13.45
CA ASP A 4 14.11 9.59 -14.86
C ASP A 4 13.28 8.78 -15.88
N GLY A 5 12.00 8.53 -15.57
CA GLY A 5 11.11 7.73 -16.42
C GLY A 5 11.28 6.22 -16.31
N TRP A 6 12.30 5.73 -15.58
CA TRP A 6 12.55 4.32 -15.36
C TRP A 6 11.72 3.76 -14.20
N HIS A 7 11.26 2.53 -14.37
CA HIS A 7 10.63 1.80 -13.27
C HIS A 7 11.71 1.37 -12.26
N VAL A 8 11.71 2.03 -11.10
CA VAL A 8 12.56 1.65 -9.97
C VAL A 8 11.69 1.27 -8.77
N SER A 9 12.30 0.70 -7.72
CA SER A 9 11.61 0.25 -6.50
C SER A 9 10.68 1.31 -5.89
N HIS A 10 11.06 2.59 -5.96
CA HIS A 10 10.21 3.70 -5.52
C HIS A 10 8.92 3.84 -6.37
N GLY A 11 9.04 3.66 -7.70
CA GLY A 11 7.89 3.63 -8.60
C GLY A 11 6.93 2.49 -8.26
N THR A 12 7.45 1.31 -7.91
CA THR A 12 6.64 0.17 -7.44
C THR A 12 5.83 0.53 -6.20
N ARG A 13 6.41 1.26 -5.23
CA ARG A 13 5.69 1.69 -4.02
C ARG A 13 4.51 2.59 -4.35
N HIS A 14 4.67 3.52 -5.29
CA HIS A 14 3.57 4.39 -5.75
C HIS A 14 2.46 3.60 -6.45
N THR A 15 2.82 2.63 -7.28
CA THR A 15 1.86 1.74 -7.94
C THR A 15 1.05 0.96 -6.91
N ILE A 16 1.72 0.36 -5.92
CA ILE A 16 1.06 -0.39 -4.84
C ILE A 16 0.14 0.53 -4.03
N ALA A 17 0.62 1.71 -3.63
CA ALA A 17 -0.15 2.67 -2.84
C ALA A 17 -1.45 3.08 -3.55
N THR A 18 -1.35 3.36 -4.85
CA THR A 18 -2.49 3.76 -5.68
C THR A 18 -3.50 2.63 -5.79
N ALA A 19 -3.04 1.42 -6.13
CA ALA A 19 -3.93 0.26 -6.27
C ALA A 19 -4.66 -0.09 -4.96
N LEU A 20 -3.96 -0.08 -3.82
CA LEU A 20 -4.59 -0.35 -2.53
C LEU A 20 -5.59 0.74 -2.13
N LYS A 21 -5.33 2.00 -2.50
CA LYS A 21 -6.27 3.10 -2.26
C LYS A 21 -7.52 2.97 -3.11
N GLU A 22 -7.38 2.56 -4.37
CA GLU A 22 -8.50 2.27 -5.28
C GLU A 22 -9.34 1.08 -4.82
N MET A 23 -8.73 0.10 -4.16
CA MET A 23 -9.42 -1.01 -3.49
C MET A 23 -10.13 -0.61 -2.18
N GLY A 24 -9.96 0.63 -1.71
CA GLY A 24 -10.63 1.16 -0.53
C GLY A 24 -9.94 0.83 0.81
N TYR A 25 -8.68 0.40 0.82
CA TYR A 25 -7.97 0.16 2.07
C TYR A 25 -7.68 1.48 2.84
N PRO A 26 -7.65 1.45 4.19
CA PRO A 26 -7.30 2.61 4.99
C PRO A 26 -5.92 3.16 4.64
N GLY A 27 -5.80 4.49 4.56
CA GLY A 27 -4.52 5.14 4.22
C GLY A 27 -3.39 4.75 5.17
N GLU A 28 -3.68 4.64 6.47
CA GLU A 28 -2.69 4.23 7.48
C GLU A 28 -2.17 2.80 7.26
N TRP A 29 -3.02 1.90 6.75
CA TRP A 29 -2.63 0.53 6.41
C TRP A 29 -1.67 0.54 5.25
N ILE A 30 -1.96 1.33 4.22
CA ILE A 30 -1.10 1.51 3.05
C ILE A 30 0.27 2.07 3.47
N GLU A 31 0.30 3.13 4.28
CA GLU A 31 1.55 3.73 4.76
C GLU A 31 2.37 2.75 5.62
N MET A 32 1.71 1.93 6.46
CA MET A 32 2.36 0.86 7.21
C MET A 32 2.97 -0.20 6.29
N GLN A 33 2.32 -0.58 5.18
CA GLN A 33 2.89 -1.52 4.21
C GLN A 33 4.19 -0.99 3.59
N LEU A 34 4.25 0.32 3.34
CA LEU A 34 5.38 0.99 2.71
C LEU A 34 6.48 1.38 3.69
N SER A 35 6.32 1.06 4.99
CA SER A 35 7.22 1.46 6.07
C SER A 35 7.41 2.98 6.13
N HIS A 36 6.38 3.73 5.73
CA HIS A 36 6.38 5.18 5.81
C HIS A 36 6.03 5.62 7.23
N LYS A 37 6.54 6.79 7.60
CA LYS A 37 6.10 7.48 8.82
C LYS A 37 4.89 8.33 8.49
N LEU A 38 3.81 8.17 9.23
CA LEU A 38 2.63 9.02 9.10
C LEU A 38 2.99 10.49 9.40
N PRO A 39 2.53 11.45 8.57
CA PRO A 39 2.88 12.86 8.74
C PRO A 39 2.11 13.51 9.91
N CYS A 40 2.72 14.54 10.48
CA CYS A 40 2.07 15.56 11.33
C CYS A 40 1.13 14.98 12.42
N ILE A 41 -0.06 15.57 12.55
CA ILE A 41 -1.08 15.23 13.55
C ILE A 41 -1.50 13.76 13.43
N GLN A 42 -1.63 13.23 12.21
CA GLN A 42 -1.91 11.79 12.01
C GLN A 42 -0.83 10.92 12.65
N GLY A 43 0.46 11.22 12.45
CA GLY A 43 1.52 10.46 13.13
C GLY A 43 1.55 10.58 14.66
N VAL A 44 0.94 11.62 15.23
CA VAL A 44 0.87 11.86 16.68
C VAL A 44 -0.36 11.21 17.31
N TYR A 45 -1.50 11.18 16.61
CA TYR A 45 -2.76 10.63 17.13
C TYR A 45 -3.05 9.20 16.66
N THR A 46 -2.53 8.80 15.49
CA THR A 46 -2.56 7.42 15.00
C THR A 46 -1.49 6.61 15.73
N HIS A 47 -1.59 6.54 17.06
CA HIS A 47 -0.97 5.49 17.85
C HIS A 47 -1.81 4.19 17.82
N ALA A 48 -3.05 4.23 17.33
CA ALA A 48 -4.12 3.36 17.84
C ALA A 48 -4.95 2.55 16.84
N GLU A 49 -4.83 2.70 15.52
CA GLU A 49 -5.50 1.76 14.59
C GLU A 49 -4.48 0.76 14.06
N HIS A 50 -4.19 -0.23 14.92
CA HIS A 50 -3.30 -1.32 14.59
C HIS A 50 -3.92 -2.14 13.47
N MET A 51 -3.27 -2.13 12.31
CA MET A 51 -3.41 -3.22 11.36
C MET A 51 -3.14 -4.51 12.12
N ALA A 52 -4.13 -5.38 12.22
CA ALA A 52 -3.98 -6.69 12.83
C ALA A 52 -2.86 -7.46 12.09
N PRO A 53 -2.08 -8.31 12.79
CA PRO A 53 -0.97 -9.04 12.16
C PRO A 53 -1.37 -9.79 10.87
N GLU A 54 -2.62 -10.21 10.78
CA GLU A 54 -3.20 -10.95 9.66
C GLU A 54 -3.62 -10.05 8.48
N GLN A 55 -3.88 -8.76 8.73
CA GLN A 55 -4.30 -7.81 7.70
C GLN A 55 -3.14 -7.44 6.77
N ARG A 56 -1.91 -7.35 7.30
CA ARG A 56 -0.70 -7.11 6.49
C ARG A 56 -0.53 -8.11 5.35
N PRO A 57 -0.46 -9.44 5.61
CA PRO A 57 -0.36 -10.43 4.54
C PRO A 57 -1.62 -10.47 3.67
N ALA A 58 -2.83 -10.30 4.23
CA ALA A 58 -4.06 -10.30 3.46
C ALA A 58 -4.12 -9.16 2.42
N THR A 59 -3.73 -7.94 2.79
CA THR A 59 -3.68 -6.79 1.86
C THR A 59 -2.63 -7.01 0.76
N MET A 60 -1.48 -7.60 1.08
CA MET A 60 -0.46 -7.92 0.06
C MET A 60 -0.92 -9.04 -0.88
N GLN A 61 -1.65 -10.03 -0.36
CA GLN A 61 -2.23 -11.08 -1.17
C GLN A 61 -3.32 -10.53 -2.10
N ALA A 62 -4.22 -9.67 -1.61
CA ALA A 62 -5.24 -9.02 -2.45
C ALA A 62 -4.63 -8.20 -3.59
N TRP A 63 -3.52 -7.49 -3.32
CA TRP A 63 -2.76 -6.82 -4.38
C TRP A 63 -2.17 -7.82 -5.38
N ALA A 64 -1.54 -8.90 -4.92
CA ALA A 64 -1.01 -9.92 -5.81
C ALA A 64 -2.11 -10.54 -6.69
N ASP A 65 -3.25 -10.90 -6.09
CA ASP A 65 -4.39 -11.48 -6.80
C ASP A 65 -4.92 -10.53 -7.88
N SER A 66 -4.94 -9.21 -7.62
CA SER A 66 -5.36 -8.21 -8.63
C SER A 66 -4.47 -8.16 -9.87
N LEU A 67 -3.19 -8.53 -9.75
CA LEU A 67 -2.25 -8.58 -10.87
C LEU A 67 -2.46 -9.82 -11.74
N PHE A 68 -2.91 -10.92 -11.14
CA PHE A 68 -3.06 -12.22 -11.81
C PHE A 68 -4.49 -12.53 -12.24
N LEU A 69 -5.51 -11.97 -11.58
CA LEU A 69 -6.93 -12.14 -11.95
C LEU A 69 -7.33 -11.35 -13.21
N ASN A 70 -6.63 -10.25 -13.52
CA ASN A 70 -6.86 -9.46 -14.73
C ASN A 70 -6.17 -10.03 -15.99
N GLN A 71 -5.68 -11.28 -15.95
CA GLN A 71 -4.96 -11.93 -17.05
C GLN A 71 -5.71 -13.11 -17.69
N VAL A 72 -7.01 -13.28 -17.39
CA VAL A 72 -7.85 -14.30 -18.02
C VAL A 72 -9.10 -13.64 -18.62
N THR A 73 -8.95 -13.12 -19.83
CA THR A 73 -9.95 -13.04 -20.92
C THR A 73 -9.21 -12.92 -22.24
#